data_AF-A0A0K0D3F8-F1
#
_entry.id   AF-A0A0K0D3F8-F1
#
_cell.length_a   1.000
_cell.length_b   1.000
_cell.length_c   1.000
_cell.angle_alpha   90.00
_cell.angle_beta   90.00
_cell.angle_gamma   90.00
#
_symmetry.space_group_name_H-M   'P 1'
#
loop_
_entity.id
_entity.type
_entity.pdbx_description
1 polymer ?
#
loop_
_entity_poly.entity_id
_entity_poly.type
_entity_poly.pdbx_seq_one_letter_code
_entity_poly.pdbx_strand_id
1 'polypeptide(L)'
;MVADLQNTHLDVSAVKDAEDLFYPLSEKRKRKSDGRTAEEDDGADGDEDHRWSKRTQNVLNSIVTKLRVTGESQIALSDLLTKGATRKTAAQKFYTLLVLKKSQAINVEQHGPYEDIIISAGPNIAQTVGK
;
A
#
# COMPACT_ATOMS: atom_id res chain seq x y z
N MET A 1 -6.08 55.27 -40.80
CA MET A 1 -4.90 54.41 -40.94
C MET A 1 -4.62 53.84 -39.56
N VAL A 2 -5.22 52.69 -39.25
CA VAL A 2 -5.06 52.02 -37.96
C VAL A 2 -3.94 51.00 -38.14
N ALA A 3 -2.88 51.10 -37.34
CA ALA A 3 -1.73 50.22 -37.42
C ALA A 3 -2.10 48.84 -36.87
N ASP A 4 -1.82 47.81 -37.66
CA ASP A 4 -2.02 46.40 -37.33
C ASP A 4 -1.27 46.02 -36.05
N LEU A 5 -2.03 45.44 -35.12
CA LEU A 5 -1.56 44.87 -33.88
C LEU A 5 -0.84 43.55 -34.20
N GLN A 6 0.49 43.56 -34.22
CA GLN A 6 1.30 42.34 -34.36
C GLN A 6 1.11 41.45 -33.12
N ASN A 7 0.32 40.39 -33.32
CA ASN A 7 0.11 39.30 -32.39
C ASN A 7 1.43 38.49 -32.29
N THR A 8 2.22 38.69 -31.23
CA THR A 8 3.41 37.89 -30.96
C THR A 8 2.99 36.48 -30.55
N HIS A 9 3.04 35.55 -31.50
CA HIS A 9 2.92 34.11 -31.28
C HIS A 9 4.10 33.64 -30.43
N LEU A 10 3.88 33.45 -29.14
CA LEU A 10 4.85 32.82 -28.25
C LEU A 10 4.93 31.32 -28.60
N ASP A 11 6.12 30.92 -29.02
CA ASP A 11 6.48 29.58 -29.47
C ASP A 11 6.41 28.58 -28.28
N VAL A 12 5.37 27.74 -28.28
CA VAL A 12 5.12 26.68 -27.30
C VAL A 12 5.92 25.44 -27.70
N SER A 13 7.24 25.50 -27.64
CA SER A 13 8.09 24.34 -28.01
C SER A 13 9.21 24.02 -27.01
N ALA A 14 9.40 24.79 -25.93
CA ALA A 14 10.57 24.65 -25.06
C ALA A 14 10.28 24.15 -23.62
N VAL A 15 9.17 23.45 -23.36
CA VAL A 15 8.82 22.96 -21.99
C VAL A 15 8.73 21.43 -21.89
N LYS A 16 9.21 20.67 -22.88
CA LYS A 16 9.15 19.19 -22.86
C LYS A 16 10.38 18.49 -22.28
N ASP A 17 11.45 19.21 -21.99
CA ASP A 17 12.73 18.58 -21.62
C ASP A 17 12.99 18.49 -20.10
N ALA A 18 12.01 18.85 -19.26
CA ALA A 18 12.18 18.86 -17.80
C ALA A 18 11.63 17.61 -17.08
N GLU A 19 10.78 16.81 -17.72
CA GLU A 19 10.14 15.63 -17.09
C GLU A 19 11.04 14.37 -17.15
N ASP A 20 12.00 14.31 -18.07
CA ASP A 20 12.90 13.16 -18.27
C ASP A 20 14.08 13.09 -17.26
N LEU A 21 14.22 14.10 -16.39
CA LEU A 21 15.28 14.14 -15.37
C LEU A 21 14.87 13.54 -14.01
N PHE A 22 13.59 13.27 -13.79
CA PHE A 22 13.09 12.77 -12.50
C PHE A 22 13.01 11.23 -12.42
N TYR A 23 13.12 10.52 -13.55
CA TYR A 23 13.09 9.06 -13.60
C TYR A 23 14.29 8.49 -14.38
N PRO A 24 15.36 8.09 -13.69
CA PRO A 24 16.36 7.23 -14.30
C PRO A 24 15.71 5.86 -14.59
N LEU A 25 15.46 5.57 -15.87
CA LEU A 25 15.19 4.23 -16.39
C LEU A 25 16.40 3.33 -16.06
N SER A 26 16.35 2.63 -14.93
CA SER A 26 17.39 1.68 -14.53
C SER A 26 17.37 0.49 -15.49
N GLU A 27 18.36 0.46 -16.39
CA GLU A 27 18.64 -0.65 -17.29
C GLU A 27 18.76 -1.99 -16.55
N LYS A 28 18.07 -3.00 -17.09
CA LYS A 28 17.96 -4.36 -16.53
C LYS A 28 19.31 -5.09 -16.57
N ARG A 29 20.03 -5.12 -15.44
CA ARG A 29 21.14 -6.07 -15.23
C ARG A 29 20.62 -7.38 -14.62
N LYS A 30 20.43 -8.39 -15.47
CA LYS A 30 20.08 -9.77 -15.08
C LYS A 30 21.19 -10.37 -14.20
N ARG A 31 20.94 -10.54 -12.90
CA ARG A 31 21.77 -11.31 -11.98
C ARG A 31 21.02 -12.54 -11.49
N LYS A 32 21.77 -13.65 -11.46
CA LYS A 32 21.36 -15.03 -11.24
C LYS A 32 20.69 -15.23 -9.87
N SER A 33 19.67 -16.07 -9.88
CA SER A 33 18.72 -16.40 -8.82
C SER A 33 19.33 -16.88 -7.51
N ASP A 34 18.95 -16.23 -6.40
CA ASP A 34 18.74 -16.91 -5.13
C ASP A 34 17.55 -16.25 -4.39
N GLY A 35 16.70 -17.08 -3.77
CA GLY A 35 15.28 -16.87 -3.56
C GLY A 35 14.88 -15.55 -2.88
N ARG A 36 14.10 -14.73 -3.60
CA ARG A 36 13.26 -13.66 -3.04
C ARG A 36 11.91 -13.76 -3.72
N THR A 37 10.85 -13.87 -2.93
CA THR A 37 9.46 -13.67 -3.36
C THR A 37 9.33 -12.22 -3.84
N ALA A 38 9.65 -12.03 -5.12
CA ALA A 38 9.30 -10.86 -5.88
C ALA A 38 7.80 -10.92 -6.13
N GLU A 39 7.02 -10.27 -5.27
CA GLU A 39 5.64 -9.94 -5.60
C GLU A 39 5.65 -8.51 -6.13
N GLU A 40 6.03 -8.38 -7.40
CA GLU A 40 5.76 -7.23 -8.26
C GLU A 40 4.35 -7.36 -8.87
N ASP A 41 3.70 -6.21 -9.08
CA ASP A 41 2.38 -6.00 -9.71
C ASP A 41 1.18 -6.69 -9.03
N ASP A 42 0.00 -6.10 -8.91
CA ASP A 42 -0.68 -5.28 -9.91
C ASP A 42 -1.31 -4.03 -9.26
N GLY A 43 -1.02 -2.86 -9.85
CA GLY A 43 -1.83 -1.67 -9.68
C GLY A 43 -2.92 -1.66 -10.74
N ALA A 44 -4.05 -2.32 -10.44
CA ALA A 44 -5.27 -2.20 -11.23
C ALA A 44 -6.31 -1.45 -10.41
N ASP A 45 -6.31 -0.12 -10.55
CA ASP A 45 -7.37 0.76 -10.07
C ASP A 45 -8.58 0.55 -11.00
N GLY A 46 -9.46 -0.37 -10.60
CA GLY A 46 -10.60 -0.80 -11.42
C GLY A 46 -11.65 -1.53 -10.59
N ASP A 47 -12.47 -0.76 -9.86
CA ASP A 47 -13.81 -1.16 -9.39
C ASP A 47 -13.90 -2.47 -8.57
N GLU A 48 -12.90 -2.75 -7.73
CA GLU A 48 -12.80 -3.98 -6.93
C GLU A 48 -13.47 -3.90 -5.53
N ASP A 49 -14.63 -3.26 -5.40
CA ASP A 49 -15.23 -3.02 -4.07
C ASP A 49 -15.70 -4.30 -3.31
N HIS A 50 -15.50 -5.53 -3.84
CA HIS A 50 -16.06 -6.74 -3.23
C HIS A 50 -15.12 -7.94 -3.05
N ARG A 51 -13.83 -7.86 -3.41
CA ARG A 51 -12.93 -9.00 -3.18
C ARG A 51 -11.57 -8.54 -2.69
N TRP A 52 -11.23 -8.93 -1.47
CA TRP A 52 -9.88 -8.72 -0.97
C TRP A 52 -8.85 -9.43 -1.83
N SER A 53 -7.77 -8.72 -2.11
CA SER A 53 -6.58 -9.32 -2.71
C SER A 53 -6.05 -10.47 -1.83
N LYS A 54 -5.32 -11.41 -2.44
CA LYS A 54 -4.64 -12.49 -1.73
C LYS A 54 -3.75 -11.97 -0.60
N ARG A 55 -3.12 -10.82 -0.82
CA ARG A 55 -2.29 -10.11 0.15
C ARG A 55 -3.09 -9.62 1.36
N THR A 56 -4.24 -8.99 1.11
CA THR A 56 -5.14 -8.54 2.17
C THR A 56 -5.65 -9.71 3.00
N GLN A 57 -6.04 -10.80 2.35
CA GLN A 57 -6.47 -12.02 3.03
C GLN A 57 -5.35 -12.64 3.87
N ASN A 58 -4.12 -12.68 3.36
CA ASN A 58 -2.96 -13.18 4.11
C ASN A 58 -2.68 -12.35 5.38
N VAL A 59 -2.80 -11.02 5.30
CA VAL A 59 -2.64 -10.14 6.46
C VAL A 59 -3.76 -10.40 7.47
N LEU A 60 -5.01 -10.52 7.04
CA LEU A 60 -6.11 -10.83 7.95
C LEU A 60 -5.91 -12.17 8.65
N ASN A 61 -5.56 -13.22 7.90
CA ASN A 61 -5.32 -14.55 8.47
C ASN A 61 -4.19 -14.51 9.50
N SER A 62 -3.15 -13.71 9.24
CA SER A 62 -2.05 -13.49 10.20
C SER A 62 -2.56 -12.86 11.50
N ILE A 63 -3.40 -11.82 11.40
CA ILE A 63 -4.02 -11.15 12.56
C ILE A 63 -4.88 -12.13 13.36
N VAL A 64 -5.80 -12.85 12.69
CA VAL A 64 -6.70 -13.83 13.33
C VAL A 64 -5.90 -14.92 14.04
N THR A 65 -4.87 -15.44 13.38
CA THR A 65 -4.01 -16.48 13.97
C THR A 65 -3.27 -15.94 15.19
N LYS A 66 -2.73 -14.73 15.13
CA LYS A 66 -2.01 -14.10 16.24
C LYS A 66 -2.91 -13.87 17.45
N LEU A 67 -4.12 -13.33 17.25
CA LEU A 67 -5.11 -13.14 18.32
C LEU A 67 -5.49 -14.49 18.97
N ARG A 68 -5.71 -15.55 18.17
CA ARG A 68 -6.03 -16.88 18.68
C ARG A 68 -4.89 -17.54 19.46
N VAL A 69 -3.66 -17.40 18.98
CA VAL A 69 -2.48 -18.05 19.59
C VAL A 69 -2.07 -17.37 20.88
N THR A 70 -2.10 -16.03 20.92
CA THR A 70 -1.77 -15.26 22.13
C THR A 70 -2.89 -15.32 23.17
N GLY A 71 -4.14 -15.50 22.72
CA GLY A 71 -5.32 -15.37 23.57
C GLY A 71 -5.64 -13.93 23.95
N GLU A 72 -4.96 -12.96 23.34
CA GLU A 72 -5.18 -11.54 23.56
C GLU A 72 -6.31 -11.01 22.68
N SER A 73 -7.00 -9.97 23.16
CA SER A 73 -8.04 -9.27 22.40
C SER A 73 -7.50 -8.31 21.35
N GLN A 74 -6.20 -8.01 21.42
CA GLN A 74 -5.53 -7.03 20.57
C GLN A 74 -4.08 -7.43 20.31
N ILE A 75 -3.50 -6.94 19.22
CA ILE A 75 -2.08 -7.07 18.87
C ILE A 75 -1.57 -5.75 18.30
N ALA A 76 -0.27 -5.55 18.25
CA ALA A 76 0.31 -4.38 17.59
C ALA A 76 0.66 -4.65 16.12
N LEU A 77 0.79 -3.59 15.30
CA LEU A 77 1.32 -3.69 13.94
C LEU A 77 2.73 -4.29 13.94
N SER A 78 3.53 -3.95 14.96
CA SER A 78 4.88 -4.48 15.16
C SER A 78 4.91 -6.01 15.26
N ASP A 79 3.88 -6.65 15.83
CA ASP A 79 3.75 -8.12 15.93
C ASP A 79 3.53 -8.82 14.59
N LEU A 80 3.07 -8.07 13.59
CA LEU A 80 2.86 -8.56 12.22
C LEU A 80 4.11 -8.43 11.35
N LEU A 81 5.17 -7.80 11.86
CA LEU A 81 6.45 -7.62 11.18
C LEU A 81 7.43 -8.70 11.62
N THR A 82 8.16 -9.26 10.65
CA THR A 82 9.25 -10.20 10.93
C THR A 82 10.51 -9.42 11.31
N LYS A 83 11.45 -10.08 12.01
CA LYS A 83 12.78 -9.50 12.27
C LYS A 83 13.44 -9.11 10.94
N GLY A 84 13.88 -7.86 10.84
CA GLY A 84 14.47 -7.32 9.60
C GLY A 84 13.46 -6.91 8.53
N ALA A 85 12.18 -6.73 8.87
CA ALA A 85 11.18 -6.22 7.93
C ALA A 85 11.63 -4.89 7.30
N THR A 86 11.53 -4.80 5.98
CA THR A 86 11.90 -3.59 5.24
C THR A 86 10.83 -2.51 5.37
N ARG A 87 11.21 -1.24 5.13
CA ARG A 87 10.25 -0.13 5.05
C ARG A 87 9.11 -0.39 4.06
N LYS A 88 9.42 -1.03 2.92
CA LYS A 88 8.43 -1.42 1.90
C LYS A 88 7.40 -2.37 2.49
N THR A 89 7.86 -3.42 3.18
CA THR A 89 6.97 -4.42 3.81
C THR A 89 6.12 -3.82 4.91
N ALA A 90 6.69 -2.94 5.75
CA ALA A 90 5.97 -2.24 6.80
C ALA A 90 4.86 -1.33 6.23
N ALA A 91 5.20 -0.51 5.24
CA ALA A 91 4.24 0.38 4.56
C ALA A 91 3.11 -0.42 3.88
N GLN A 92 3.45 -1.55 3.24
CA GLN A 92 2.47 -2.42 2.60
C GLN A 92 1.49 -3.03 3.60
N LYS A 93 1.98 -3.51 4.76
CA LYS A 93 1.11 -4.01 5.84
C LYS A 93 0.25 -2.89 6.42
N PHE A 94 0.83 -1.72 6.68
CA PHE A 94 0.11 -0.55 7.15
C PHE A 94 -1.05 -0.18 6.21
N TYR A 95 -0.79 -0.08 4.91
CA TYR A 95 -1.84 0.16 3.92
C TYR A 95 -2.92 -0.92 3.94
N THR A 96 -2.51 -2.19 4.06
CA THR A 96 -3.45 -3.32 4.15
C THR A 96 -4.37 -3.20 5.38
N LEU A 97 -3.87 -2.68 6.51
CA LEU A 97 -4.72 -2.40 7.67
C LEU A 97 -5.79 -1.34 7.36
N LEU A 98 -5.46 -0.32 6.56
CA LEU A 98 -6.43 0.70 6.17
C LEU A 98 -7.57 0.10 5.34
N VAL A 99 -7.25 -0.81 4.43
CA VAL A 99 -8.25 -1.55 3.64
C VAL A 99 -9.14 -2.41 4.55
N LEU A 100 -8.55 -3.15 5.48
CA LEU A 100 -9.30 -3.99 6.43
C LEU A 100 -10.15 -3.17 7.40
N LYS A 101 -9.68 -1.98 7.81
CA LYS A 101 -10.43 -1.04 8.65
C LYS A 101 -11.61 -0.45 7.88
N LYS A 102 -11.43 -0.07 6.60
CA LYS A 102 -12.51 0.40 5.71
C LYS A 102 -13.64 -0.61 5.64
N SER A 103 -13.33 -1.91 5.53
CA SER A 103 -14.33 -3.00 5.50
C SER A 103 -14.81 -3.47 6.88
N GLN A 104 -14.40 -2.80 7.97
CA GLN A 104 -14.69 -3.18 9.36
C GLN A 104 -14.32 -4.62 9.74
N ALA A 105 -13.34 -5.21 9.07
CA ALA A 105 -12.82 -6.54 9.43
C ALA A 105 -11.93 -6.48 10.67
N ILE A 106 -11.31 -5.33 10.91
CA ILE A 106 -10.50 -5.04 12.10
C ILE A 106 -10.86 -3.66 12.66
N ASN A 107 -10.56 -3.46 13.93
CA ASN A 107 -10.45 -2.13 14.53
C ASN A 107 -8.97 -1.74 14.67
N VAL A 108 -8.68 -0.45 14.59
CA VAL A 108 -7.32 0.11 14.63
C VAL A 108 -7.33 1.33 15.52
N GLU A 109 -6.43 1.37 16.50
CA GLU A 109 -6.30 2.43 17.49
C GLU A 109 -4.83 2.88 17.61
N GLN A 110 -4.63 4.19 17.76
CA GLN A 110 -3.33 4.79 18.02
C GLN A 110 -3.52 5.88 19.07
N HIS A 111 -2.88 5.75 20.23
CA HIS A 111 -3.14 6.62 21.39
C HIS A 111 -2.41 7.97 21.33
N GLY A 112 -1.44 8.12 20.45
CA GLY A 112 -0.67 9.36 20.30
C GLY A 112 0.10 9.41 18.97
N PRO A 113 0.72 10.55 18.65
CA PRO A 113 1.49 10.70 17.42
C PRO A 113 2.65 9.71 17.37
N TYR A 114 2.74 8.94 16.29
CA TYR A 114 3.80 7.95 16.06
C TYR A 114 3.90 6.83 17.11
N GLU A 115 2.90 6.70 17.98
CA GLU A 115 2.77 5.57 18.89
C GLU A 115 2.45 4.28 18.11
N ASP A 116 2.57 3.14 18.79
CA ASP A 116 2.24 1.86 18.17
C ASP A 116 0.76 1.78 17.78
N ILE A 117 0.50 1.01 16.73
CA ILE A 117 -0.83 0.85 16.15
C ILE A 117 -1.40 -0.46 16.69
N ILE A 118 -2.43 -0.33 17.51
CA ILE A 118 -3.13 -1.45 18.14
C ILE A 118 -4.26 -1.92 17.22
N ILE A 119 -4.38 -3.23 17.08
CA ILE A 119 -5.30 -3.91 16.15
C ILE A 119 -6.13 -4.89 16.95
N SER A 120 -7.45 -4.80 16.82
CA SER A 120 -8.40 -5.73 17.44
C SER A 120 -9.43 -6.22 16.44
N ALA A 121 -10.18 -7.27 16.81
CA ALA A 121 -11.16 -7.88 15.93
C ALA A 121 -12.31 -6.90 15.60
N GLY A 122 -12.64 -6.78 14.31
CA GLY A 122 -13.78 -5.99 13.85
C GLY A 122 -15.08 -6.81 13.77
N PRO A 123 -16.23 -6.16 13.64
CA PRO A 123 -17.53 -6.83 13.55
C PRO A 123 -17.65 -7.77 12.34
N ASN A 124 -16.96 -7.45 11.22
CA ASN A 124 -17.03 -8.24 9.99
C ASN A 124 -15.91 -9.29 9.88
N ILE A 125 -15.10 -9.50 10.94
CA ILE A 125 -13.95 -10.41 10.87
C ILE A 125 -14.35 -11.84 10.49
N ALA A 126 -15.51 -12.31 10.96
CA ALA A 126 -16.01 -13.67 10.71
C ALA A 126 -16.56 -13.84 9.29
N GLN A 127 -17.13 -12.78 8.69
CA GLN A 127 -17.74 -12.85 7.36
C GLN A 127 -16.71 -13.12 6.26
N THR A 128 -15.42 -12.99 6.57
CA THR A 128 -14.37 -13.04 5.56
C THR A 128 -13.29 -14.07 5.81
N VAL A 129 -13.36 -14.77 6.95
CA VAL A 129 -12.52 -15.95 7.23
C VAL A 129 -13.16 -17.23 6.65
N GLY A 130 -14.34 -17.17 6.04
CA GLY A 130 -14.99 -18.35 5.45
C GLY A 130 -15.97 -18.09 4.29
N LYS A 131 -15.51 -18.43 3.08
CA LYS A 131 -16.22 -19.28 2.11
C LYS A 131 -15.19 -20.24 1.51
#